data_AF-A0A4S0UYL5-F1
#
_entry.id   AF-A0A4S0UYL5-F1
#
_cell.length_a   1.000
_cell.length_b   1.000
_cell.length_c   1.000
_cell.angle_alpha   90.00
_cell.angle_beta   90.00
_cell.angle_gamma   90.00
#
_symmetry.space_group_name_H-M   'P 1'
#
loop_
_entity.id
_entity.type
_entity.pdbx_description
1 polymer ?
#
loop_
_entity_poly.entity_id
_entity_poly.type
_entity_poly.pdbx_seq_one_letter_code
_entity_poly.pdbx_strand_id
1 'polypeptide(L)'
;APRLLHPIEDARQRGVPVITFNPLHERGLVRFKNPQNPVEMLSPGPGTKMSSDFFQIRAGGDIAAMTGIAKAVLALDDVAKKSGPERVLDTTFIKEHTAGFAEFEAYLRATDW
;
A
#
# COMPACT_ATOMS: atom_id res chain seq x y z
N ALA A 1 -17.23 -13.40 5.98
CA ALA A 1 -16.32 -12.30 6.30
C ALA A 1 -16.63 -11.12 5.37
N PRO A 2 -16.18 -9.88 5.67
CA PRO A 2 -16.28 -8.78 4.71
C PRO A 2 -15.73 -9.22 3.36
N ARG A 3 -16.45 -8.97 2.25
CA ARG A 3 -16.09 -9.46 0.89
C ARG A 3 -14.65 -9.16 0.47
N LEU A 4 -14.05 -8.12 1.04
CA LEU A 4 -12.70 -7.67 0.71
C LEU A 4 -11.58 -8.55 1.31
N LEU A 5 -11.82 -9.29 2.39
CA LEU A 5 -10.75 -10.02 3.08
C LEU A 5 -10.30 -11.28 2.34
N HIS A 6 -11.18 -11.93 1.56
CA HIS A 6 -10.82 -13.17 0.85
C HIS A 6 -9.75 -12.95 -0.24
N PRO A 7 -9.87 -11.96 -1.14
CA PRO A 7 -8.80 -11.69 -2.12
C PRO A 7 -7.46 -11.29 -1.48
N ILE A 8 -7.50 -10.60 -0.34
CA ILE A 8 -6.30 -10.21 0.41
C ILE A 8 -5.65 -11.46 1.04
N GLU A 9 -6.47 -12.34 1.61
CA GLU A 9 -6.01 -13.63 2.16
C GLU A 9 -5.33 -14.47 1.08
N ASP A 10 -5.94 -14.62 -0.09
CA ASP A 10 -5.36 -15.36 -1.22
C ASP A 10 -3.99 -14.78 -1.62
N ALA A 11 -3.86 -13.45 -1.65
CA ALA A 11 -2.58 -12.78 -1.94
C ALA A 11 -1.53 -13.08 -0.85
N ARG A 12 -1.91 -13.06 0.43
CA ARG A 12 -1.03 -13.35 1.56
C ARG A 12 -0.58 -14.80 1.61
N GLN A 13 -1.46 -15.75 1.27
CA GLN A 13 -1.11 -17.16 1.14
C GLN A 13 -0.09 -17.39 0.02
N ARG A 14 -0.09 -16.55 -1.03
CA ARG A 14 0.96 -16.51 -2.07
C ARG A 14 2.23 -15.73 -1.68
N GLY A 15 2.31 -15.21 -0.46
CA GLY A 15 3.46 -14.45 0.03
C GLY A 15 3.53 -12.99 -0.41
N VAL A 16 2.49 -12.45 -1.07
CA VAL A 16 2.46 -11.06 -1.55
C VAL A 16 2.47 -10.10 -0.35
N PRO A 17 3.36 -9.09 -0.29
CA PRO A 17 3.33 -8.07 0.76
C PRO A 17 2.01 -7.29 0.78
N VAL A 18 1.50 -6.97 1.97
CA VAL A 18 0.28 -6.17 2.14
C VAL A 18 0.55 -5.14 3.22
N ILE A 19 0.61 -3.87 2.82
CA ILE A 19 0.80 -2.74 3.73
C ILE A 19 -0.57 -2.19 4.09
N THR A 20 -0.85 -2.04 5.38
CA THR A 20 -2.12 -1.49 5.87
C THR A 20 -1.91 -0.13 6.52
N PHE A 21 -2.65 0.87 6.07
CA PHE A 21 -2.77 2.17 6.72
C PHE A 21 -4.18 2.28 7.29
N ASN A 22 -4.30 2.22 8.62
CA ASN A 22 -5.60 2.33 9.30
C ASN A 22 -5.38 2.80 10.75
N PRO A 23 -6.03 3.87 11.21
CA PRO A 23 -5.96 4.26 12.63
C PRO A 23 -6.36 3.13 13.58
N LEU A 24 -7.33 2.31 13.17
CA LEU A 24 -7.89 1.22 13.96
C LEU A 24 -7.14 -0.09 13.68
N HIS A 25 -6.69 -0.72 14.76
CA HIS A 25 -6.03 -2.02 14.68
C HIS A 25 -7.06 -3.16 14.65
N GLU A 26 -7.72 -3.31 13.51
CA GLU A 26 -8.80 -4.28 13.33
C GLU A 26 -8.28 -5.72 13.22
N ARG A 27 -8.84 -6.65 14.00
CA ARG A 27 -8.39 -8.05 14.04
C ARG A 27 -8.32 -8.69 12.64
N GLY A 28 -9.34 -8.47 11.81
CA GLY A 28 -9.41 -9.05 10.45
C GLY A 28 -8.32 -8.57 9.49
N LEU A 29 -7.70 -7.41 9.76
CA LEU A 29 -6.56 -6.90 8.99
C LEU A 29 -5.22 -7.41 9.54
N VAL A 30 -5.20 -7.94 10.77
CA VAL A 30 -3.99 -8.55 11.36
C VAL A 30 -3.95 -10.05 11.09
N ARG A 31 -5.06 -10.73 11.39
CA ARG A 31 -5.24 -12.17 11.25
C ARG A 31 -6.65 -12.47 10.78
N PHE A 32 -6.74 -13.34 9.78
CA PHE A 32 -8.01 -13.78 9.27
C PHE A 32 -8.06 -15.31 9.23
N LYS A 33 -9.22 -15.83 9.61
CA LYS A 33 -9.57 -17.24 9.45
C LYS A 33 -10.84 -17.27 8.60
N ASN A 34 -10.80 -17.95 7.47
CA ASN A 34 -11.93 -18.02 6.58
C ASN A 34 -13.01 -18.95 7.15
N PRO A 35 -14.18 -18.43 7.56
CA PRO A 35 -15.24 -19.25 8.15
C PRO A 35 -15.87 -20.24 7.16
N GLN A 36 -15.65 -20.04 5.86
CA GLN A 36 -16.12 -20.94 4.80
C GLN A 36 -15.08 -22.02 4.46
N ASN A 37 -13.89 -21.99 5.06
CA ASN A 37 -12.85 -23.00 4.89
C ASN A 37 -12.80 -23.93 6.13
N PRO A 38 -13.34 -25.17 6.03
CA PRO A 38 -13.37 -26.09 7.17
C PRO A 38 -11.98 -26.45 7.70
N VAL A 39 -10.97 -26.51 6.83
CA VAL A 39 -9.60 -26.84 7.22
C VAL A 39 -9.01 -25.75 8.12
N GLU A 40 -9.25 -24.48 7.79
CA GLU A 40 -8.83 -23.36 8.62
C GLU A 40 -9.60 -23.26 9.94
N MET A 41 -10.88 -23.63 9.93
CA MET A 41 -11.71 -23.67 11.15
C MET A 41 -11.24 -24.73 12.13
N LEU A 42 -10.81 -25.88 11.63
CA LEU A 42 -10.29 -26.98 12.45
C LEU A 42 -8.82 -26.78 12.85
N SER A 43 -8.08 -25.93 12.14
CA SER A 43 -6.68 -25.64 12.47
C SER A 43 -6.58 -24.85 13.79
N PRO A 44 -5.72 -25.27 14.75
CA PRO A 44 -5.51 -24.57 16.01
C PRO A 44 -4.74 -23.25 15.84
N GLY A 45 -4.15 -22.99 14.65
CA GLY A 45 -3.36 -21.79 14.39
C GLY A 45 -4.18 -20.49 14.39
N PRO A 46 -3.56 -19.31 14.43
CA PRO A 46 -4.25 -18.00 14.48
C PRO A 46 -4.86 -17.54 13.14
N GLY A 47 -4.73 -18.34 12.07
CA GLY A 47 -5.12 -17.96 10.71
C GLY A 47 -4.05 -17.20 9.93
N THR A 48 -4.41 -16.78 8.72
CA THR A 48 -3.54 -16.08 7.76
C THR A 48 -3.06 -14.75 8.33
N LYS A 49 -1.75 -14.44 8.28
CA LYS A 49 -1.22 -13.11 8.62
C LYS A 49 -1.58 -12.14 7.49
N MET A 50 -2.48 -11.20 7.76
CA MET A 50 -3.13 -10.40 6.73
C MET A 50 -2.29 -9.19 6.28
N SER A 51 -1.75 -8.39 7.19
CA SER A 51 -0.77 -7.35 6.84
C SER A 51 0.66 -7.87 7.00
N SER A 52 1.55 -7.55 6.05
CA SER A 52 3.00 -7.64 6.30
C SER A 52 3.41 -6.56 7.30
N ASP A 53 2.90 -5.34 7.07
CA ASP A 53 3.19 -4.14 7.84
C ASP A 53 1.88 -3.37 8.12
N PHE A 54 1.77 -2.83 9.33
CA PHE A 54 0.58 -2.12 9.80
C PHE A 54 0.98 -0.75 10.33
N PHE A 55 0.56 0.30 9.63
CA PHE A 55 0.80 1.69 9.98
C PHE A 55 -0.47 2.31 10.55
N GLN A 56 -0.48 2.52 11.87
CA GLN A 56 -1.55 3.24 12.55
C GLN A 56 -1.37 4.74 12.38
N ILE A 57 -1.95 5.29 11.31
CA ILE A 57 -1.99 6.72 11.06
C ILE A 57 -2.99 7.42 11.99
N ARG A 58 -2.81 8.73 12.22
CA ARG A 58 -3.81 9.54 12.92
C ARG A 58 -5.09 9.62 12.06
N ALA A 59 -6.24 9.78 12.70
CA ALA A 59 -7.50 10.00 11.98
C ALA A 59 -7.37 11.22 11.04
N GLY A 60 -7.76 11.04 9.77
CA GLY A 60 -7.59 12.05 8.72
C GLY A 60 -6.16 12.16 8.15
N GLY A 61 -5.23 11.30 8.57
CA GLY A 61 -3.84 11.29 8.11
C GLY A 61 -3.62 10.66 6.74
N ASP A 62 -4.66 10.16 6.08
CA ASP A 62 -4.57 9.41 4.82
C ASP A 62 -3.93 10.24 3.69
N ILE A 63 -4.35 11.51 3.55
CA ILE A 63 -3.78 12.42 2.55
C ILE A 63 -2.30 12.69 2.83
N ALA A 64 -1.91 12.85 4.10
CA ALA A 64 -0.51 13.04 4.46
C ALA A 64 0.33 11.79 4.16
N ALA A 65 -0.20 10.59 4.47
CA ALA A 65 0.47 9.33 4.16
C ALA A 65 0.66 9.15 2.64
N MET A 66 -0.39 9.38 1.85
CA MET A 66 -0.32 9.31 0.38
C MET A 66 0.62 10.35 -0.22
N THR A 67 0.60 11.58 0.32
CA THR A 67 1.52 12.65 -0.08
C THR A 67 2.98 12.26 0.21
N GLY A 68 3.25 11.71 1.40
CA GLY A 68 4.58 11.24 1.80
C GLY A 68 5.09 10.10 0.91
N ILE A 69 4.23 9.12 0.59
CA ILE A 69 4.57 8.03 -0.35
C ILE A 69 4.91 8.61 -1.73
N ALA A 70 4.09 9.50 -2.27
CA ALA A 70 4.34 10.11 -3.57
C ALA A 70 5.64 10.92 -3.58
N LYS A 71 5.90 11.71 -2.53
CA LYS A 71 7.18 12.44 -2.36
C LYS A 71 8.38 11.50 -2.32
N ALA A 72 8.28 10.36 -1.61
CA ALA A 72 9.34 9.37 -1.55
C ALA A 72 9.62 8.74 -2.93
N VAL A 73 8.58 8.43 -3.70
CA VAL A 73 8.73 7.92 -5.08
C VAL A 73 9.40 8.96 -5.99
N LEU A 74 9.04 10.24 -5.88
CA LEU A 74 9.72 11.32 -6.61
C LEU A 74 11.20 11.43 -6.24
N ALA A 75 11.52 11.33 -4.95
CA ALA A 75 12.90 11.38 -4.48
C ALA A 75 13.73 10.20 -5.01
N LEU A 76 13.16 8.99 -5.04
CA LEU A 76 13.78 7.80 -5.64
C LEU A 76 14.00 7.99 -7.15
N ASP A 77 13.03 8.56 -7.85
CA ASP A 77 13.14 8.87 -9.27
C ASP A 77 14.23 9.92 -9.57
N ASP A 78 14.38 10.93 -8.71
CA ASP A 78 15.44 11.94 -8.82
C ASP A 78 16.84 11.35 -8.61
N VAL A 79 16.98 10.34 -7.74
CA VAL A 79 18.22 9.57 -7.61
C VAL A 79 18.47 8.75 -8.88
N ALA A 80 17.45 8.04 -9.38
CA ALA A 80 17.58 7.21 -10.57
C ALA A 80 18.01 8.01 -11.82
N LYS A 81 17.43 9.20 -12.04
CA LYS A 81 17.84 10.14 -13.10
C LYS A 81 19.33 10.48 -13.10
N LYS A 82 19.95 10.55 -11.92
CA LYS A 82 21.39 10.86 -11.76
C LYS A 82 22.26 9.64 -12.01
N SER A 83 21.72 8.44 -11.78
CA SER A 83 22.45 7.17 -11.85
C SER A 83 22.37 6.48 -13.22
N GLY A 84 21.42 6.84 -14.07
CA GLY A 84 21.31 6.25 -15.41
C GLY A 84 20.01 6.59 -16.13
N PRO A 85 19.76 5.93 -17.28
CA PRO A 85 18.56 6.17 -18.10
C PRO A 85 17.29 5.57 -17.51
N GLU A 86 17.41 4.60 -16.61
CA GLU A 86 16.26 3.93 -15.98
C GLU A 86 15.61 4.85 -14.94
N ARG A 87 14.29 4.94 -15.01
CA ARG A 87 13.45 5.80 -14.16
C ARG A 87 12.64 4.95 -13.22
N VAL A 88 12.37 5.47 -12.02
CA VAL A 88 11.44 4.82 -11.07
C VAL A 88 10.00 5.09 -11.50
N LEU A 89 9.74 6.28 -12.04
CA LEU A 89 8.44 6.61 -12.61
C LEU A 89 8.29 6.04 -14.02
N ASP A 90 7.14 5.44 -14.28
CA ASP A 90 6.68 5.15 -15.64
C ASP A 90 6.23 6.44 -16.34
N THR A 91 7.21 7.17 -16.88
CA THR A 91 6.95 8.48 -17.51
C THR A 91 6.12 8.37 -18.79
N THR A 92 6.14 7.23 -19.48
CA THR A 92 5.32 7.01 -20.67
C THR A 92 3.86 6.91 -20.27
N PHE A 93 3.54 6.05 -19.30
CA PHE A 93 2.18 5.90 -18.79
C PHE A 93 1.64 7.23 -18.24
N ILE A 94 2.45 7.95 -17.45
CA ILE A 94 2.05 9.26 -16.90
C ILE A 94 1.72 10.24 -18.02
N LYS A 95 2.56 10.33 -19.05
CA LYS A 95 2.35 11.28 -20.17
C LYS A 95 1.13 10.93 -21.01
N GLU A 96 0.86 9.64 -21.24
CA GLU A 96 -0.17 9.18 -22.17
C GLU A 96 -1.56 9.01 -21.51
N HIS A 97 -1.59 8.76 -20.20
CA HIS A 97 -2.81 8.32 -19.51
C HIS A 97 -3.18 9.17 -18.29
N THR A 98 -2.46 10.26 -18.02
CA THR A 98 -2.78 11.16 -16.90
C THR A 98 -2.80 12.63 -17.32
N ALA A 99 -3.37 13.48 -16.47
CA ALA A 99 -3.38 14.93 -16.65
C ALA A 99 -3.03 15.61 -15.32
N GLY A 100 -2.43 16.80 -15.38
CA GLY A 100 -2.10 17.58 -14.18
C GLY A 100 -0.87 17.09 -13.40
N PHE A 101 -0.02 16.26 -14.01
CA PHE A 101 1.15 15.69 -13.32
C PHE A 101 2.17 16.76 -12.92
N ALA A 102 2.41 17.77 -13.76
CA ALA A 102 3.40 18.82 -13.48
C ALA A 102 2.99 19.65 -12.25
N GLU A 103 1.70 20.00 -12.15
CA GLU A 103 1.12 20.70 -11.01
C GLU A 103 1.15 19.84 -9.75
N PHE A 104 0.83 18.55 -9.88
CA PHE A 104 0.92 17.60 -8.77
C PHE A 104 2.35 17.43 -8.27
N GLU A 105 3.32 17.27 -9.17
CA GLU A 105 4.74 17.20 -8.84
C GLU A 105 5.21 18.48 -8.12
N ALA A 106 4.83 19.66 -8.61
CA ALA A 106 5.16 20.93 -7.98
C ALA A 106 4.58 21.04 -6.56
N TYR A 107 3.31 20.66 -6.38
CA TYR A 107 2.67 20.58 -5.06
C TYR A 107 3.44 19.63 -4.12
N LEU A 108 3.75 18.42 -4.58
CA LEU A 108 4.49 17.44 -3.77
C LEU A 108 5.87 17.96 -3.37
N ARG A 109 6.58 18.65 -4.27
CA ARG A 109 7.91 19.23 -3.98
C ARG A 109 7.84 20.39 -2.99
N ALA A 110 6.79 21.20 -3.04
CA ALA A 110 6.58 22.33 -2.14
C ALA A 110 6.02 21.94 -0.76
N THR A 111 5.44 20.75 -0.62
CA THR A 111 4.88 20.27 0.66
C THR A 111 6.01 19.87 1.62
N ASP A 112 5.95 20.30 2.88
CA ASP A 112 6.93 19.88 3.89
C ASP A 112 6.73 18.42 4.34
N TRP A 113 7.72 17.86 5.04
CA TRP A 113 7.68 16.51 5.61
C TRP A 113 6.94 16.45 6.94
#